data_AF-A0A812Q542-F1
#
_entry.id   AF-A0A812Q542-F1
#
_cell.length_a   1.000
_cell.length_b   1.000
_cell.length_c   1.000
_cell.angle_alpha   90.00
_cell.angle_beta   90.00
_cell.angle_gamma   90.00
#
_symmetry.space_group_name_H-M   'P 1'
#
loop_
_entity.id
_entity.type
_entity.pdbx_description
1 polymer ?
#
loop_
_entity_poly.entity_id
_entity_poly.type
_entity_poly.pdbx_seq_one_letter_code
_entity_poly.pdbx_strand_id
1 'polypeptide(L)'
;ATETAKRLDNDPHFCEGGLLRGVPLSIKECFHVAGGKSTLGMTTPAVEHPSDGPLVARLRQAGGVVLGLTNVPQLMIIHETCNPVFGTTHNPWNVDRSVGGSSGGEAAILAAGGTALGLGSDLGGSIRLPSHFCGIAGLKPTSRRLVRSGAVENLRGMSWLEFQPGPMARHVADLRLAMQVLSRRDPQTKWDEAEDPPLGFSDHGPIDIAQLRIGVYDDDEFFPPCPAVRRAIAEGATGLKAQGATIVPLPPPRTLEVLKSYFAIASADGGKDFRRMLKGSKLDPEVARLVRLAAMPRWLRPLVAMLALKPFRKRKMASLFQASGPRSANSLWQITYEAAQQVGEIFQTWDAANVDVVLCPTHATPALKRNYAVDMMPAASYSVVMNLLGVPCGNVPATRVQPEEETDRETKSDASYRLAKSVELGSTGLPVGVQVAGRFWREDQVLAVMEALESHYRQRGEQFACKYLRRRGYTIVATQDRSRLGEIDIIAVQDRTIVFVEVKTRAAEEKGSPDEAVNRDKQQRLTRAALAYMRRHDLLGNCPARFDVIAIVWPAHQRTPEVRHFENAFEPTGQFQMFS
;
A
#
# COMPACT_ATOMS: atom_id res chain seq x y z
N ALA A 1 16.53 12.54 15.40
CA ALA A 1 15.84 11.40 16.03
C ALA A 1 16.19 11.27 17.51
N THR A 2 17.44 10.94 17.87
CA THR A 2 17.86 10.68 19.26
C THR A 2 17.57 11.83 20.23
N GLU A 3 17.81 13.07 19.81
CA GLU A 3 17.50 14.24 20.64
C GLU A 3 15.99 14.39 20.91
N THR A 4 15.15 14.20 19.88
CA THR A 4 13.70 14.20 20.03
C THR A 4 13.24 13.09 20.98
N ALA A 5 13.78 11.88 20.85
CA ALA A 5 13.47 10.75 21.73
C ALA A 5 13.84 11.07 23.20
N LYS A 6 15.08 11.53 23.45
CA LYS A 6 15.51 11.95 24.79
C LYS A 6 14.63 13.04 25.38
N ARG A 7 14.16 13.98 24.57
CA ARG A 7 13.24 15.03 25.03
C ARG A 7 11.87 14.45 25.42
N LEU A 8 11.33 13.53 24.62
CA LEU A 8 10.08 12.84 24.96
C LEU A 8 10.23 12.01 26.25
N ASP A 9 11.39 11.40 26.49
CA ASP A 9 11.67 10.62 27.71
C ASP A 9 11.82 11.51 28.96
N ASN A 10 12.50 12.66 28.83
CA ASN A 10 12.82 13.55 29.95
C ASN A 10 11.73 14.57 30.29
N ASP A 11 10.88 14.93 29.32
CA ASP A 11 9.80 15.91 29.47
C ASP A 11 8.44 15.23 29.23
N PRO A 12 7.68 14.91 30.29
CA PRO A 12 6.36 14.29 30.16
C PRO A 12 5.33 15.21 29.50
N HIS A 13 5.54 16.53 29.52
CA HIS A 13 4.63 17.53 28.95
C HIS A 13 4.94 17.84 27.47
N PHE A 14 6.16 17.59 27.00
CA PHE A 14 6.53 17.84 25.60
C PHE A 14 5.68 17.00 24.66
N CYS A 15 4.76 17.56 23.85
CA CYS A 15 3.81 16.80 23.02
C CYS A 15 2.86 15.89 23.84
N GLU A 16 2.47 16.31 25.04
CA GLU A 16 1.42 15.65 25.82
C GLU A 16 0.10 15.58 25.02
N GLY A 17 -0.57 14.42 25.05
CA GLY A 17 -1.76 14.17 24.24
C GLY A 17 -1.52 14.05 22.73
N GLY A 18 -0.25 14.08 22.27
CA GLY A 18 0.13 13.88 20.88
C GLY A 18 -0.21 12.46 20.41
N LEU A 19 -0.98 12.35 19.32
CA LEU A 19 -1.43 11.07 18.76
C LEU A 19 -0.30 10.16 18.28
N LEU A 20 0.90 10.71 18.04
CA LEU A 20 2.08 10.01 17.57
C LEU A 20 3.24 10.11 18.57
N ARG A 21 2.98 10.42 19.85
CA ARG A 21 4.02 10.57 20.88
C ARG A 21 4.95 9.36 20.90
N GLY A 22 6.21 9.56 20.53
CA GLY A 22 7.25 8.53 20.52
C GLY A 22 7.20 7.56 19.34
N VAL A 23 6.29 7.75 18.38
CA VAL A 23 6.14 6.85 17.23
C VAL A 23 7.27 7.09 16.21
N PRO A 24 8.10 6.08 15.90
CA PRO A 24 9.15 6.19 14.89
C PRO A 24 8.55 6.19 13.48
N LEU A 25 8.93 7.19 12.68
CA LEU A 25 8.38 7.40 11.34
C LEU A 25 9.43 7.71 10.29
N SER A 26 9.15 7.29 9.05
CA SER A 26 9.93 7.56 7.84
C SER A 26 9.22 8.57 6.95
N ILE A 27 10.00 9.36 6.20
CA ILE A 27 9.48 10.37 5.29
C ILE A 27 10.09 10.14 3.90
N LYS A 28 9.27 10.09 2.85
CA LYS A 28 9.76 10.02 1.48
C LYS A 28 10.63 11.24 1.17
N GLU A 29 11.79 11.03 0.54
CA GLU A 29 12.84 12.06 0.34
C GLU A 29 12.33 13.39 -0.25
N CYS A 30 11.25 13.38 -1.04
CA CYS A 30 10.75 14.60 -1.68
C CYS A 30 10.11 15.60 -0.71
N PHE A 31 9.72 15.21 0.50
CA PHE A 31 9.16 16.13 1.49
C PHE A 31 10.26 16.93 2.20
N HIS A 32 9.96 18.18 2.52
CA HIS A 32 10.88 19.07 3.22
C HIS A 32 10.99 18.61 4.68
N VAL A 33 12.19 18.21 5.07
CA VAL A 33 12.54 17.89 6.46
C VAL A 33 13.68 18.83 6.86
N ALA A 34 13.52 19.55 7.97
CA ALA A 34 14.47 20.54 8.43
C ALA A 34 15.88 19.96 8.58
N GLY A 35 16.87 20.61 7.98
CA GLY A 35 18.28 20.15 7.94
C GLY A 35 18.53 18.99 6.97
N GLY A 36 17.49 18.50 6.29
CA GLY A 36 17.57 17.47 5.26
C GLY A 36 17.82 18.04 3.86
N LYS A 37 18.04 17.13 2.91
CA LYS A 37 18.21 17.46 1.49
C LYS A 37 17.39 16.51 0.63
N SER A 38 16.85 17.01 -0.48
CA SER A 38 16.18 16.20 -1.48
C SER A 38 16.98 16.17 -2.78
N THR A 39 17.43 14.99 -3.17
CA THR A 39 18.12 14.74 -4.44
C THR A 39 17.15 14.35 -5.55
N LEU A 40 16.01 13.74 -5.22
CA LEU A 40 15.11 13.06 -6.15
C LEU A 40 15.85 12.02 -7.01
N GLY A 41 16.90 11.41 -6.46
CA GLY A 41 17.78 10.49 -7.18
C GLY A 41 18.62 11.15 -8.28
N MET A 42 18.80 12.46 -8.26
CA MET A 42 19.65 13.21 -9.20
C MET A 42 21.02 13.47 -8.57
N THR A 43 22.07 13.32 -9.38
CA THR A 43 23.48 13.56 -8.95
C THR A 43 23.90 15.04 -9.02
N THR A 44 22.97 15.92 -9.41
CA THR A 44 23.11 17.37 -9.28
C THR A 44 22.98 17.80 -7.82
N PRO A 45 23.41 19.03 -7.46
CA PRO A 45 23.26 19.53 -6.10
C PRO A 45 21.82 19.38 -5.58
N ALA A 46 21.69 18.79 -4.40
CA ALA A 46 20.40 18.55 -3.76
C ALA A 46 19.73 19.86 -3.31
N VAL A 47 18.40 19.85 -3.20
CA VAL A 47 17.65 20.96 -2.60
C VAL A 47 17.73 20.85 -1.09
N GLU A 48 18.25 21.87 -0.42
CA GLU A 48 18.34 21.92 1.05
C GLU A 48 17.09 22.55 1.66
N HIS A 49 16.67 22.03 2.81
CA HIS A 49 15.43 22.46 3.48
C HIS A 49 15.74 23.07 4.86
N PRO A 50 15.62 24.39 5.03
CA PRO A 50 15.88 25.03 6.32
C PRO A 50 14.79 24.75 7.36
N SER A 51 13.59 24.35 6.92
CA SER A 51 12.44 24.06 7.77
C SER A 51 11.70 22.81 7.29
N ASP A 52 10.93 22.21 8.20
CA ASP A 52 9.99 21.16 7.84
C ASP A 52 8.89 21.71 6.92
N GLY A 53 8.41 20.87 6.01
CA GLY A 53 7.16 21.12 5.29
C GLY A 53 5.95 20.96 6.23
N PRO A 54 4.77 21.50 5.88
CA PRO A 54 3.59 21.48 6.75
C PRO A 54 3.20 20.08 7.25
N LEU A 55 3.20 19.07 6.38
CA LEU A 55 2.86 17.70 6.78
C LEU A 55 3.89 17.08 7.73
N VAL A 56 5.19 17.33 7.52
CA VAL A 56 6.26 16.87 8.40
C VAL A 56 6.16 17.57 9.76
N ALA A 57 5.87 18.87 9.77
CA ALA A 57 5.65 19.65 10.98
C ALA A 57 4.46 19.08 11.78
N ARG A 58 3.32 18.76 11.14
CA ARG A 58 2.16 18.12 11.79
C ARG A 58 2.52 16.79 12.45
N LEU A 59 3.28 15.95 11.77
CA LEU A 59 3.75 14.66 12.31
C LEU A 59 4.63 14.85 13.56
N ARG A 60 5.58 15.80 13.52
CA ARG A 60 6.43 16.11 14.67
C ARG A 60 5.67 16.76 15.83
N GLN A 61 4.75 17.67 15.55
CA GLN A 61 3.88 18.31 16.56
C GLN A 61 2.97 17.29 17.25
N ALA A 62 2.57 16.23 16.54
CA ALA A 62 1.87 15.10 17.15
C ALA A 62 2.79 14.18 18.00
N GLY A 63 4.07 14.51 18.15
CA GLY A 63 5.06 13.78 18.94
C GLY A 63 5.82 12.69 18.16
N GLY A 64 5.66 12.64 16.84
CA GLY A 64 6.31 11.66 15.98
C GLY A 64 7.82 11.88 15.82
N VAL A 65 8.57 10.79 15.79
CA VAL A 65 10.05 10.79 15.71
C VAL A 65 10.50 10.42 14.31
N VAL A 66 10.83 11.42 13.49
CA VAL A 66 11.40 11.21 12.14
C VAL A 66 12.77 10.53 12.27
N LEU A 67 12.87 9.28 11.79
CA LEU A 67 14.11 8.50 11.80
C LEU A 67 15.02 8.84 10.61
N GLY A 68 14.43 9.12 9.45
CA GLY A 68 15.19 9.44 8.25
C GLY A 68 14.31 9.60 7.01
N LEU A 69 14.99 9.89 5.91
CA LEU A 69 14.40 9.97 4.57
C LEU A 69 14.50 8.63 3.86
N THR A 70 13.51 8.28 3.06
CA THR A 70 13.51 7.02 2.29
C THR A 70 13.75 7.24 0.80
N ASN A 71 14.41 6.25 0.19
CA ASN A 71 14.85 6.29 -1.19
C ASN A 71 13.69 6.38 -2.20
N VAL A 72 13.95 7.01 -3.34
CA VAL A 72 12.99 7.23 -4.44
C VAL A 72 13.61 6.85 -5.80
N PRO A 73 12.82 6.52 -6.84
CA PRO A 73 13.34 6.50 -8.20
C PRO A 73 13.87 7.87 -8.61
N GLN A 74 14.81 7.90 -9.56
CA GLN A 74 15.22 9.16 -10.18
C GLN A 74 14.00 9.89 -10.76
N LEU A 75 13.84 11.17 -10.42
CA LEU A 75 12.66 12.02 -10.70
C LEU A 75 11.32 11.52 -10.14
N MET A 76 11.28 10.45 -9.34
CA MET A 76 10.05 9.84 -8.83
C MET A 76 9.05 9.37 -9.91
N ILE A 77 9.51 9.13 -11.14
CA ILE A 77 8.62 9.01 -12.30
C ILE A 77 8.32 7.57 -12.75
N ILE A 78 9.00 6.58 -12.18
CA ILE A 78 8.85 5.16 -12.52
C ILE A 78 8.37 4.33 -11.31
N HIS A 79 7.72 3.20 -11.60
CA HIS A 79 7.21 2.26 -10.59
C HIS A 79 8.28 1.26 -10.09
N GLU A 80 9.51 1.73 -9.91
CA GLU A 80 10.64 0.97 -9.35
C GLU A 80 11.60 1.94 -8.66
N THR A 81 12.15 1.58 -7.50
CA THR A 81 12.95 2.51 -6.69
C THR A 81 14.45 2.26 -6.91
N CYS A 82 14.99 2.89 -7.94
CA CYS A 82 16.40 2.88 -8.30
C CYS A 82 16.84 4.29 -8.74
N ASN A 83 18.03 4.72 -8.31
CA ASN A 83 18.63 5.96 -8.80
C ASN A 83 20.17 5.96 -8.72
N PRO A 84 20.87 6.84 -9.47
CA PRO A 84 22.33 6.92 -9.47
C PRO A 84 22.99 7.47 -8.19
N VAL A 85 22.23 8.00 -7.22
CA VAL A 85 22.77 8.56 -5.96
C VAL A 85 22.86 7.47 -4.89
N PHE A 86 21.75 6.78 -4.64
CA PHE A 86 21.59 5.81 -3.55
C PHE A 86 21.48 4.37 -4.02
N GLY A 87 21.42 4.13 -5.32
CA GLY A 87 21.27 2.79 -5.90
C GLY A 87 19.84 2.25 -5.80
N THR A 88 19.73 0.91 -5.78
CA THR A 88 18.46 0.18 -5.81
C THR A 88 17.96 -0.13 -4.41
N THR A 89 16.67 0.09 -4.17
CA THR A 89 15.98 -0.43 -2.97
C THR A 89 15.48 -1.85 -3.25
N HIS A 90 15.85 -2.80 -2.40
CA HIS A 90 15.49 -4.21 -2.56
C HIS A 90 14.18 -4.57 -1.84
N ASN A 91 13.38 -5.45 -2.45
CA ASN A 91 12.13 -5.90 -1.85
C ASN A 91 12.40 -6.85 -0.69
N PRO A 92 11.86 -6.58 0.52
CA PRO A 92 12.13 -7.39 1.71
C PRO A 92 11.62 -8.83 1.62
N TRP A 93 10.68 -9.12 0.71
CA TRP A 93 10.19 -10.49 0.46
C TRP A 93 11.09 -11.27 -0.52
N ASN A 94 11.77 -10.57 -1.42
CA ASN A 94 12.68 -11.17 -2.40
C ASN A 94 13.55 -10.08 -3.03
N VAL A 95 14.87 -10.13 -2.82
CA VAL A 95 15.81 -9.09 -3.24
C VAL A 95 15.95 -8.92 -4.76
N ASP A 96 15.51 -9.89 -5.56
CA ASP A 96 15.46 -9.81 -7.03
C ASP A 96 14.18 -9.15 -7.56
N ARG A 97 13.26 -8.80 -6.66
CA ARG A 97 12.00 -8.11 -6.98
C ARG A 97 12.09 -6.62 -6.68
N SER A 98 11.33 -5.86 -7.43
CA SER A 98 11.14 -4.43 -7.21
C SER A 98 10.28 -4.19 -5.97
N VAL A 99 10.59 -3.13 -5.22
CA VAL A 99 9.73 -2.58 -4.16
C VAL A 99 8.57 -1.75 -4.73
N GLY A 100 8.52 -1.57 -6.05
CA GLY A 100 7.61 -0.63 -6.68
C GLY A 100 8.14 0.80 -6.58
N GLY A 101 7.28 1.77 -6.84
CA GLY A 101 7.68 3.18 -6.78
C GLY A 101 6.53 4.12 -7.07
N SER A 102 6.70 5.42 -6.78
CA SER A 102 7.94 6.05 -6.34
C SER A 102 8.19 6.07 -4.83
N SER A 103 7.24 5.65 -3.99
CA SER A 103 7.43 5.55 -2.53
C SER A 103 7.95 4.16 -2.09
N GLY A 104 8.86 3.55 -2.86
CA GLY A 104 9.33 2.19 -2.59
C GLY A 104 10.25 2.09 -1.38
N GLY A 105 11.02 3.15 -1.07
CA GLY A 105 11.79 3.21 0.16
C GLY A 105 10.92 3.14 1.42
N GLU A 106 9.81 3.89 1.45
CA GLU A 106 8.79 3.82 2.52
C GLU A 106 8.24 2.40 2.65
N ALA A 107 7.82 1.79 1.54
CA ALA A 107 7.22 0.46 1.60
C ALA A 107 8.20 -0.62 2.07
N ALA A 108 9.46 -0.55 1.64
CA ALA A 108 10.48 -1.49 2.05
C ALA A 108 10.79 -1.40 3.55
N ILE A 109 11.00 -0.20 4.09
CA ILE A 109 11.34 -0.02 5.51
C ILE A 109 10.16 -0.38 6.44
N LEU A 110 8.93 -0.06 6.04
CA LEU A 110 7.72 -0.42 6.77
C LEU A 110 7.51 -1.93 6.81
N ALA A 111 7.67 -2.59 5.66
CA ALA A 111 7.54 -4.05 5.54
C ALA A 111 8.65 -4.78 6.31
N ALA A 112 9.87 -4.23 6.34
CA ALA A 112 10.99 -4.77 7.12
C ALA A 112 10.91 -4.47 8.63
N GLY A 113 9.88 -3.74 9.09
CA GLY A 113 9.71 -3.42 10.51
C GLY A 113 10.57 -2.26 11.02
N GLY A 114 11.24 -1.51 10.14
CA GLY A 114 12.16 -0.43 10.52
C GLY A 114 11.49 0.86 10.99
N THR A 115 10.25 1.13 10.55
CA THR A 115 9.41 2.23 11.04
C THR A 115 7.98 1.74 11.30
N ALA A 116 7.18 2.54 12.02
CA ALA A 116 5.77 2.25 12.28
C ALA A 116 4.84 2.94 11.28
N LEU A 117 5.19 4.15 10.85
CA LEU A 117 4.40 4.99 9.96
C LEU A 117 5.31 5.69 8.94
N GLY A 118 4.81 5.85 7.73
CA GLY A 118 5.50 6.51 6.63
C GLY A 118 4.66 7.58 5.95
N LEU A 119 5.31 8.61 5.41
CA LEU A 119 4.68 9.62 4.55
C LEU A 119 5.15 9.44 3.10
N GLY A 120 4.22 9.05 2.21
CA GLY A 120 4.46 8.87 0.78
C GLY A 120 3.75 9.90 -0.09
N SER A 121 3.89 9.77 -1.41
CA SER A 121 3.14 10.56 -2.39
C SER A 121 2.74 9.73 -3.62
N ASP A 122 1.61 10.07 -4.24
CA ASP A 122 0.98 9.28 -5.30
C ASP A 122 0.45 10.20 -6.42
N LEU A 123 0.90 9.97 -7.67
CA LEU A 123 0.38 10.62 -8.89
C LEU A 123 -0.14 9.60 -9.93
N GLY A 124 0.35 8.35 -9.85
CA GLY A 124 0.01 7.26 -10.76
C GLY A 124 0.02 5.88 -10.09
N GLY A 125 -0.14 5.83 -8.76
CA GLY A 125 -0.03 4.61 -7.95
C GLY A 125 1.14 4.62 -6.95
N SER A 126 1.87 5.71 -6.79
CA SER A 126 3.15 5.71 -6.06
C SER A 126 3.08 5.49 -4.54
N ILE A 127 1.89 5.45 -3.93
CA ILE A 127 1.68 4.89 -2.58
C ILE A 127 1.20 3.44 -2.69
N ARG A 128 0.18 3.20 -3.53
CA ARG A 128 -0.53 1.91 -3.58
C ARG A 128 0.27 0.78 -4.21
N LEU A 129 1.02 1.05 -5.27
CA LEU A 129 1.87 0.06 -5.96
C LEU A 129 2.99 -0.48 -5.06
N PRO A 130 3.82 0.36 -4.40
CA PRO A 130 4.82 -0.16 -3.48
C PRO A 130 4.18 -0.82 -2.25
N SER A 131 3.02 -0.33 -1.76
CA SER A 131 2.25 -1.03 -0.71
C SER A 131 1.80 -2.43 -1.14
N HIS A 132 1.33 -2.60 -2.37
CA HIS A 132 0.97 -3.89 -2.96
C HIS A 132 2.19 -4.82 -3.07
N PHE A 133 3.31 -4.32 -3.61
CA PHE A 133 4.52 -5.13 -3.83
C PHE A 133 5.25 -5.53 -2.54
N CYS A 134 5.13 -4.73 -1.47
CA CYS A 134 5.76 -5.00 -0.18
C CYS A 134 4.80 -5.54 0.87
N GLY A 135 3.51 -5.71 0.55
CA GLY A 135 2.52 -6.30 1.45
C GLY A 135 2.22 -5.45 2.67
N ILE A 136 2.06 -4.14 2.48
CA ILE A 136 1.68 -3.18 3.53
C ILE A 136 0.42 -2.39 3.14
N ALA A 137 -0.16 -1.68 4.10
CA ALA A 137 -1.28 -0.78 3.85
C ALA A 137 -0.77 0.59 3.34
N GLY A 138 -1.57 1.26 2.51
CA GLY A 138 -1.28 2.62 2.07
C GLY A 138 -2.54 3.32 1.62
N LEU A 139 -2.64 4.62 1.89
CA LEU A 139 -3.79 5.44 1.50
C LEU A 139 -3.32 6.62 0.66
N LYS A 140 -3.89 6.74 -0.54
CA LYS A 140 -3.90 7.97 -1.33
C LYS A 140 -5.21 8.71 -1.06
N PRO A 141 -5.20 9.83 -0.34
CA PRO A 141 -6.39 10.63 -0.10
C PRO A 141 -6.99 11.22 -1.39
N THR A 142 -8.15 11.85 -1.25
CA THR A 142 -8.77 12.71 -2.26
C THR A 142 -7.78 13.77 -2.71
N SER A 143 -7.83 14.12 -4.00
CA SER A 143 -7.05 15.25 -4.50
C SER A 143 -7.32 16.50 -3.66
N ARG A 144 -6.25 17.16 -3.22
CA ARG A 144 -6.31 18.34 -2.33
C ARG A 144 -6.97 18.09 -0.97
N ARG A 145 -6.95 16.86 -0.42
CA ARG A 145 -7.29 16.58 0.99
C ARG A 145 -6.18 16.96 1.96
N LEU A 146 -4.95 16.81 1.53
CA LEU A 146 -3.76 17.18 2.27
C LEU A 146 -3.00 18.25 1.50
N VAL A 147 -2.41 19.19 2.23
CA VAL A 147 -1.55 20.24 1.68
C VAL A 147 -0.37 19.64 0.91
N ARG A 148 -0.03 20.25 -0.23
CA ARG A 148 1.03 19.78 -1.14
C ARG A 148 2.33 20.55 -0.98
N SER A 149 2.28 21.80 -0.52
CA SER A 149 3.46 22.57 -0.15
C SER A 149 4.35 21.81 0.84
N GLY A 150 5.65 22.15 0.84
CA GLY A 150 6.64 21.42 1.62
C GLY A 150 7.10 20.11 0.95
N ALA A 151 7.05 20.03 -0.37
CA ALA A 151 7.65 18.95 -1.16
C ALA A 151 8.31 19.50 -2.44
N VAL A 152 9.39 18.85 -2.88
CA VAL A 152 10.09 19.22 -4.12
C VAL A 152 9.30 18.76 -5.33
N GLU A 153 8.87 19.71 -6.15
CA GLU A 153 8.12 19.46 -7.38
C GLU A 153 9.03 19.01 -8.55
N ASN A 154 8.57 18.02 -9.30
CA ASN A 154 9.20 17.52 -10.53
C ASN A 154 8.42 17.84 -11.81
N LEU A 155 7.19 18.34 -11.68
CA LEU A 155 6.27 18.70 -12.77
C LEU A 155 5.58 20.02 -12.43
N ARG A 156 6.18 21.14 -12.83
CA ARG A 156 5.72 22.47 -12.40
C ARG A 156 4.44 22.87 -13.15
N GLY A 157 3.44 23.34 -12.40
CA GLY A 157 2.21 23.89 -12.94
C GLY A 157 1.27 22.87 -13.61
N MET A 158 1.56 21.57 -13.52
CA MET A 158 0.64 20.53 -13.98
C MET A 158 -0.65 20.62 -13.17
N SER A 159 -1.72 21.03 -13.83
CA SER A 159 -3.07 21.11 -13.28
C SER A 159 -3.89 19.90 -13.76
N TRP A 160 -5.00 19.58 -13.09
CA TRP A 160 -5.80 18.36 -13.25
C TRP A 160 -5.20 17.10 -12.62
N LEU A 161 -3.97 16.73 -13.00
CA LEU A 161 -3.24 15.60 -12.40
C LEU A 161 -2.30 16.10 -11.30
N GLU A 162 -2.83 16.22 -10.09
CA GLU A 162 -2.07 16.64 -8.91
C GLU A 162 -1.63 15.44 -8.09
N PHE A 163 -0.39 15.46 -7.60
CA PHE A 163 0.05 14.41 -6.67
C PHE A 163 -0.68 14.56 -5.34
N GLN A 164 -0.99 13.42 -4.72
CA GLN A 164 -1.57 13.38 -3.39
C GLN A 164 -0.56 12.82 -2.39
N PRO A 165 -0.15 13.58 -1.36
CA PRO A 165 0.57 13.01 -0.23
C PRO A 165 -0.37 12.11 0.59
N GLY A 166 0.17 11.09 1.25
CA GLY A 166 -0.66 10.16 2.00
C GLY A 166 0.13 9.20 2.90
N PRO A 167 -0.52 8.62 3.92
CA PRO A 167 0.15 7.73 4.86
C PRO A 167 0.37 6.32 4.31
N MET A 168 1.42 5.67 4.80
CA MET A 168 1.78 4.27 4.56
C MET A 168 2.09 3.60 5.90
N ALA A 169 1.60 2.38 6.14
CA ALA A 169 1.80 1.66 7.39
C ALA A 169 1.60 0.16 7.21
N ARG A 170 1.93 -0.66 8.21
CA ARG A 170 1.65 -2.11 8.17
C ARG A 170 0.18 -2.45 8.43
N HIS A 171 -0.54 -1.56 9.10
CA HIS A 171 -1.93 -1.76 9.51
C HIS A 171 -2.82 -0.63 9.01
N VAL A 172 -4.08 -0.93 8.70
CA VAL A 172 -5.03 0.10 8.22
C VAL A 172 -5.36 1.09 9.34
N ALA A 173 -5.46 0.62 10.59
CA ALA A 173 -5.70 1.47 11.76
C ALA A 173 -4.65 2.58 11.92
N ASP A 174 -3.39 2.30 11.58
CA ASP A 174 -2.30 3.30 11.62
C ASP A 174 -2.49 4.39 10.55
N LEU A 175 -3.09 4.04 9.39
CA LEU A 175 -3.43 5.02 8.35
C LEU A 175 -4.53 5.96 8.83
N ARG A 176 -5.55 5.45 9.53
CA ARG A 176 -6.63 6.25 10.12
C ARG A 176 -6.07 7.25 11.14
N LEU A 177 -5.22 6.77 12.04
CA LEU A 177 -4.52 7.64 13.01
C LEU A 177 -3.68 8.71 12.32
N ALA A 178 -2.93 8.34 11.28
CA ALA A 178 -2.14 9.29 10.50
C ALA A 178 -3.00 10.33 9.78
N MET A 179 -4.16 9.96 9.25
CA MET A 179 -5.09 10.92 8.63
C MET A 179 -5.63 11.94 9.63
N GLN A 180 -5.89 11.55 10.87
CA GLN A 180 -6.27 12.48 11.94
C GLN A 180 -5.16 13.49 12.26
N VAL A 181 -3.88 13.14 12.07
CA VAL A 181 -2.75 14.06 12.27
C VAL A 181 -2.48 14.92 11.04
N LEU A 182 -2.39 14.30 9.86
CA LEU A 182 -2.02 14.97 8.61
C LEU A 182 -3.08 15.97 8.17
N SER A 183 -4.35 15.70 8.46
CA SER A 183 -5.47 16.58 8.11
C SER A 183 -5.85 17.55 9.22
N ARG A 184 -5.04 17.69 10.27
CA ARG A 184 -5.26 18.73 11.30
C ARG A 184 -5.17 20.10 10.65
N ARG A 185 -6.25 20.86 10.80
CA ARG A 185 -6.28 22.27 10.46
C ARG A 185 -5.40 23.04 11.43
N ASP A 186 -4.57 23.96 10.93
CA ASP A 186 -3.99 25.00 11.76
C ASP A 186 -4.98 26.19 11.82
N PRO A 187 -5.51 26.55 13.01
CA PRO A 187 -6.43 27.69 13.14
C PRO A 187 -5.78 29.03 12.77
N GLN A 188 -4.45 29.11 12.73
CA GLN A 188 -3.69 30.32 12.43
C GLN A 188 -3.33 30.46 10.95
N THR A 189 -3.72 29.51 10.09
CA THR A 189 -3.44 29.56 8.64
C THR A 189 -3.94 30.88 8.05
N LYS A 190 -3.00 31.64 7.50
CA LYS A 190 -3.25 32.95 6.87
C LYS A 190 -3.64 32.78 5.40
N TRP A 191 -4.17 33.84 4.79
CA TRP A 191 -4.62 33.83 3.39
C TRP A 191 -3.51 33.53 2.36
N ASP A 192 -2.24 33.76 2.70
CA ASP A 192 -1.06 33.40 1.91
C ASP A 192 -0.66 31.92 2.02
N GLU A 193 -1.30 31.16 2.92
CA GLU A 193 -1.13 29.72 3.13
C GLU A 193 -2.35 28.91 2.60
N ALA A 194 -3.05 29.44 1.59
CA ALA A 194 -4.34 28.98 1.06
C ALA A 194 -4.41 27.54 0.47
N GLU A 195 -3.33 26.75 0.54
CA GLU A 195 -3.33 25.36 0.06
C GLU A 195 -3.90 24.34 1.06
N ASP A 196 -4.11 24.72 2.33
CA ASP A 196 -4.70 23.81 3.33
C ASP A 196 -6.24 23.78 3.18
N PRO A 197 -6.83 22.65 2.77
CA PRO A 197 -8.27 22.56 2.55
C PRO A 197 -9.04 22.66 3.90
N PRO A 198 -10.13 23.44 3.98
CA PRO A 198 -10.85 23.64 5.24
C PRO A 198 -11.66 22.41 5.70
N LEU A 199 -11.75 21.37 4.86
CA LEU A 199 -12.57 20.17 5.09
C LEU A 199 -12.01 19.25 6.18
N GLY A 200 -10.70 19.32 6.49
CA GLY A 200 -10.05 18.47 7.51
C GLY A 200 -10.25 16.97 7.27
N PHE A 201 -10.05 16.13 8.30
CA PHE A 201 -10.51 14.74 8.32
C PHE A 201 -11.37 14.51 9.57
N SER A 202 -12.69 14.49 9.36
CA SER A 202 -13.64 14.11 10.39
C SER A 202 -13.79 12.60 10.38
N ASP A 203 -13.27 11.95 11.42
CA ASP A 203 -13.59 10.55 11.69
C ASP A 203 -15.02 10.53 12.25
N HIS A 204 -16.02 10.39 11.37
CA HIS A 204 -17.45 10.48 11.70
C HIS A 204 -17.98 9.35 12.60
N GLY A 205 -17.10 8.70 13.36
CA GLY A 205 -17.37 7.47 14.11
C GLY A 205 -17.19 6.21 13.25
N PRO A 206 -17.37 5.03 13.86
CA PRO A 206 -17.27 3.76 13.14
C PRO A 206 -18.32 3.70 12.04
N ILE A 207 -17.87 3.45 10.80
CA ILE A 207 -18.76 3.23 9.66
C ILE A 207 -19.21 1.77 9.68
N ASP A 208 -20.53 1.55 9.74
CA ASP A 208 -21.12 0.24 9.58
C ASP A 208 -21.07 -0.20 8.11
N ILE A 209 -20.16 -1.11 7.79
CA ILE A 209 -19.98 -1.60 6.42
C ILE A 209 -21.20 -2.39 5.91
N ALA A 210 -22.08 -2.87 6.79
CA ALA A 210 -23.31 -3.55 6.39
C ALA A 210 -24.30 -2.63 5.67
N GLN A 211 -24.15 -1.30 5.85
CA GLN A 211 -24.95 -0.29 5.16
C GLN A 211 -24.34 0.12 3.82
N LEU A 212 -23.12 -0.32 3.50
CA LEU A 212 -22.41 0.07 2.30
C LEU A 212 -22.72 -0.87 1.13
N ARG A 213 -22.79 -0.27 -0.05
CA ARG A 213 -22.84 -0.96 -1.34
C ARG A 213 -21.46 -0.88 -1.98
N ILE A 214 -20.79 -2.03 -2.05
CA ILE A 214 -19.43 -2.16 -2.54
C ILE A 214 -19.46 -2.68 -3.96
N GLY A 215 -19.10 -1.81 -4.90
CA GLY A 215 -18.92 -2.14 -6.30
C GLY A 215 -17.66 -3.00 -6.50
N VAL A 216 -17.72 -4.04 -7.33
CA VAL A 216 -16.58 -4.92 -7.56
C VAL A 216 -16.36 -5.14 -9.06
N TYR A 217 -15.13 -4.93 -9.52
CA TYR A 217 -14.66 -5.43 -10.81
C TYR A 217 -13.25 -6.01 -10.64
N ASP A 218 -13.00 -7.18 -11.22
CA ASP A 218 -11.75 -7.93 -11.09
C ASP A 218 -10.86 -7.84 -12.33
N ASP A 219 -11.40 -7.52 -13.51
CA ASP A 219 -10.66 -7.23 -14.75
C ASP A 219 -11.05 -5.82 -15.25
N ASP A 220 -10.08 -5.04 -15.75
CA ASP A 220 -10.31 -3.70 -16.29
C ASP A 220 -10.47 -3.69 -17.83
N GLU A 221 -10.53 -4.89 -18.43
CA GLU A 221 -10.55 -5.20 -19.87
C GLU A 221 -9.36 -4.65 -20.66
N PHE A 222 -8.39 -4.04 -19.97
CA PHE A 222 -7.20 -3.46 -20.54
C PHE A 222 -5.97 -4.34 -20.28
N PHE A 223 -5.68 -4.69 -19.04
CA PHE A 223 -4.58 -5.55 -18.64
C PHE A 223 -5.03 -6.58 -17.59
N PRO A 224 -5.47 -7.78 -18.03
CA PRO A 224 -6.05 -8.78 -17.14
C PRO A 224 -5.12 -9.16 -15.98
N PRO A 225 -5.64 -9.35 -14.75
CA PRO A 225 -4.82 -9.71 -13.61
C PRO A 225 -4.40 -11.18 -13.65
N CYS A 226 -3.30 -11.49 -12.98
CA CYS A 226 -2.86 -12.86 -12.76
C CYS A 226 -3.82 -13.61 -11.79
N PRO A 227 -3.74 -14.95 -11.71
CA PRO A 227 -4.62 -15.75 -10.88
C PRO A 227 -4.65 -15.33 -9.41
N ALA A 228 -3.48 -15.08 -8.81
CA ALA A 228 -3.37 -14.68 -7.40
C ALA A 228 -4.09 -13.35 -7.10
N VAL A 229 -4.05 -12.39 -8.04
CA VAL A 229 -4.74 -11.10 -7.89
C VAL A 229 -6.26 -11.28 -8.02
N ARG A 230 -6.73 -12.06 -9.00
CA ARG A 230 -8.18 -12.36 -9.15
C ARG A 230 -8.73 -13.07 -7.91
N ARG A 231 -7.99 -14.05 -7.37
CA ARG A 231 -8.36 -14.74 -6.13
C ARG A 231 -8.46 -13.76 -4.96
N ALA A 232 -7.49 -12.86 -4.81
CA ALA A 232 -7.52 -11.87 -3.73
C ALA A 232 -8.82 -11.04 -3.78
N ILE A 233 -9.23 -10.56 -4.96
CA ILE A 233 -10.48 -9.81 -5.13
C ILE A 233 -11.72 -10.66 -4.81
N ALA A 234 -11.79 -11.88 -5.32
CA ALA A 234 -12.92 -12.79 -5.07
C ALA A 234 -13.07 -13.12 -3.57
N GLU A 235 -11.95 -13.40 -2.89
CA GLU A 235 -11.92 -13.63 -1.44
C GLU A 235 -12.34 -12.37 -0.67
N GLY A 236 -11.83 -11.20 -1.05
CA GLY A 236 -12.18 -9.92 -0.41
C GLY A 236 -13.66 -9.59 -0.53
N ALA A 237 -14.24 -9.74 -1.73
CA ALA A 237 -15.67 -9.55 -1.96
C ALA A 237 -16.51 -10.52 -1.12
N THR A 238 -16.07 -11.79 -1.02
CA THR A 238 -16.73 -12.80 -0.17
C THR A 238 -16.65 -12.42 1.31
N GLY A 239 -15.48 -11.96 1.78
CA GLY A 239 -15.25 -11.53 3.14
C GLY A 239 -16.07 -10.31 3.56
N LEU A 240 -16.19 -9.33 2.66
CA LEU A 240 -17.02 -8.15 2.87
C LEU A 240 -18.51 -8.51 2.91
N LYS A 241 -18.97 -9.39 2.00
CA LYS A 241 -20.34 -9.90 2.01
C LYS A 241 -20.67 -10.64 3.31
N ALA A 242 -19.74 -11.45 3.81
CA ALA A 242 -19.89 -12.18 5.07
C ALA A 242 -20.01 -11.25 6.29
N GLN A 243 -19.46 -10.04 6.20
CA GLN A 243 -19.58 -8.98 7.21
C GLN A 243 -20.81 -8.07 7.00
N GLY A 244 -21.72 -8.43 6.08
CA GLY A 244 -23.01 -7.75 5.88
C GLY A 244 -23.03 -6.73 4.74
N ALA A 245 -21.90 -6.39 4.12
CA ALA A 245 -21.87 -5.43 3.01
C ALA A 245 -22.61 -5.97 1.78
N THR A 246 -23.25 -5.06 1.03
CA THR A 246 -23.88 -5.42 -0.25
C THR A 246 -22.86 -5.38 -1.37
N ILE A 247 -22.58 -6.53 -2.00
CA ILE A 247 -21.66 -6.62 -3.13
C ILE A 247 -22.40 -6.40 -4.44
N VAL A 248 -21.93 -5.45 -5.26
CA VAL A 248 -22.52 -5.08 -6.55
C VAL A 248 -21.47 -5.30 -7.65
N PRO A 249 -21.68 -6.23 -8.60
CA PRO A 249 -20.81 -6.32 -9.77
C PRO A 249 -20.86 -5.01 -10.56
N LEU A 250 -19.70 -4.45 -10.88
CA LEU A 250 -19.57 -3.26 -11.72
C LEU A 250 -18.94 -3.63 -13.06
N PRO A 251 -19.40 -3.02 -14.18
CA PRO A 251 -18.62 -3.07 -15.40
C PRO A 251 -17.29 -2.32 -15.18
N PRO A 252 -16.19 -2.77 -15.79
CA PRO A 252 -14.95 -2.03 -15.72
C PRO A 252 -15.08 -0.67 -16.40
N PRO A 253 -14.28 0.33 -15.98
CA PRO A 253 -14.22 1.60 -16.69
C PRO A 253 -13.71 1.39 -18.12
N ARG A 254 -13.91 2.36 -19.01
CA ARG A 254 -13.33 2.37 -20.37
C ARG A 254 -11.81 2.63 -20.31
N THR A 255 -11.08 1.73 -19.68
CA THR A 255 -9.72 1.93 -19.15
C THR A 255 -8.75 2.41 -20.21
N LEU A 256 -8.80 1.89 -21.43
CA LEU A 256 -7.92 2.34 -22.51
C LEU A 256 -8.09 3.85 -22.81
N GLU A 257 -9.32 4.34 -22.88
CA GLU A 257 -9.58 5.76 -23.18
C GLU A 257 -9.18 6.67 -22.02
N VAL A 258 -9.48 6.24 -20.79
CA VAL A 258 -9.05 6.92 -19.55
C VAL A 258 -7.52 7.03 -19.49
N LEU A 259 -6.81 5.94 -19.78
CA LEU A 259 -5.35 5.91 -19.80
C LEU A 259 -4.76 6.78 -20.91
N LYS A 260 -5.38 6.85 -22.09
CA LYS A 260 -4.94 7.78 -23.14
C LYS A 260 -4.98 9.22 -22.63
N SER A 261 -6.07 9.63 -21.99
CA SER A 261 -6.21 10.96 -21.39
C SER A 261 -5.14 11.21 -20.33
N TYR A 262 -4.98 10.28 -19.38
CA TYR A 262 -3.95 10.36 -18.34
C TYR A 262 -2.55 10.57 -18.94
N PHE A 263 -2.12 9.69 -19.85
CA PHE A 263 -0.78 9.78 -20.44
C PHE A 263 -0.61 11.01 -21.33
N ALA A 264 -1.66 11.46 -22.01
CA ALA A 264 -1.62 12.68 -22.80
C ALA A 264 -1.45 13.93 -21.93
N ILE A 265 -2.09 14.00 -20.76
CA ILE A 265 -1.95 15.09 -19.79
C ILE A 265 -0.56 15.01 -19.12
N ALA A 266 -0.19 13.83 -18.60
CA ALA A 266 1.05 13.63 -17.85
C ALA A 266 2.33 13.87 -18.67
N SER A 267 2.23 13.78 -20.01
CA SER A 267 3.36 14.03 -20.92
C SER A 267 3.19 15.27 -21.82
N ALA A 268 2.23 16.14 -21.48
CA ALA A 268 1.85 17.29 -22.29
C ALA A 268 2.99 18.29 -22.55
N ASP A 269 3.94 18.43 -21.62
CA ASP A 269 5.12 19.28 -21.79
C ASP A 269 6.20 18.65 -22.70
N GLY A 270 6.05 17.37 -23.04
CA GLY A 270 7.03 16.58 -23.79
C GLY A 270 8.28 16.23 -22.98
N GLY A 271 8.20 16.17 -21.65
CA GLY A 271 9.32 15.90 -20.74
C GLY A 271 10.34 17.03 -20.67
N LYS A 272 9.93 18.29 -20.91
CA LYS A 272 10.81 19.47 -20.82
C LYS A 272 11.27 19.69 -19.38
N ASP A 273 10.37 19.53 -18.41
CA ASP A 273 10.68 19.66 -17.00
C ASP A 273 11.69 18.60 -16.55
N PHE A 274 11.49 17.34 -16.95
CA PHE A 274 12.44 16.26 -16.69
C PHE A 274 13.81 16.53 -17.31
N ARG A 275 13.89 16.97 -18.58
CA ARG A 275 15.17 17.32 -19.22
C ARG A 275 15.88 18.48 -18.53
N ARG A 276 15.12 19.48 -18.06
CA ARG A 276 15.68 20.61 -17.28
C ARG A 276 16.31 20.11 -15.99
N MET A 277 15.60 19.27 -15.23
CA MET A 277 16.07 18.76 -13.94
C MET A 277 17.24 17.78 -14.07
N LEU A 278 17.23 16.95 -15.12
CA LEU A 278 18.30 15.98 -15.38
C LEU A 278 19.60 16.60 -15.95
N LYS A 279 19.61 17.91 -16.28
CA LYS A 279 20.78 18.56 -16.85
C LYS A 279 21.99 18.45 -15.92
N GLY A 280 23.02 17.73 -16.35
CA GLY A 280 24.24 17.51 -15.58
C GLY A 280 24.17 16.33 -14.59
N SER A 281 23.04 15.62 -14.51
CA SER A 281 22.93 14.41 -13.70
C SER A 281 23.30 13.15 -14.50
N LYS A 282 23.93 12.17 -13.84
CA LYS A 282 23.92 10.78 -14.30
C LYS A 282 22.46 10.31 -14.46
N LEU A 283 22.22 9.53 -15.52
CA LEU A 283 20.87 9.07 -15.87
C LEU A 283 20.69 7.61 -15.50
N ASP A 284 19.58 7.31 -14.83
CA ASP A 284 19.06 5.95 -14.76
C ASP A 284 18.59 5.51 -16.17
N PRO A 285 18.93 4.29 -16.65
CA PRO A 285 18.58 3.85 -18.00
C PRO A 285 17.09 3.84 -18.31
N GLU A 286 16.24 3.45 -17.35
CA GLU A 286 14.79 3.40 -17.53
C GLU A 286 14.19 4.81 -17.55
N VAL A 287 14.69 5.72 -16.70
CA VAL A 287 14.30 7.13 -16.75
C VAL A 287 14.75 7.80 -18.06
N ALA A 288 15.98 7.55 -18.52
CA ALA A 288 16.46 8.05 -19.80
C ALA A 288 15.59 7.57 -20.97
N ARG A 289 15.20 6.29 -20.94
CA ARG A 289 14.29 5.69 -21.92
C ARG A 289 12.93 6.39 -21.89
N LEU A 290 12.32 6.57 -20.71
CA LEU A 290 11.02 7.22 -20.55
C LEU A 290 11.05 8.67 -21.06
N VAL A 291 12.05 9.45 -20.67
CA VAL A 291 12.20 10.86 -21.10
C VAL A 291 12.39 10.96 -22.61
N ARG A 292 13.15 10.06 -23.23
CA ARG A 292 13.29 9.99 -24.70
C ARG A 292 11.96 9.68 -25.39
N LEU A 293 11.17 8.75 -24.85
CA LEU A 293 9.85 8.44 -25.39
C LEU A 293 8.88 9.61 -25.25
N ALA A 294 8.92 10.35 -24.14
CA ALA A 294 8.11 11.55 -23.92
C ALA A 294 8.50 12.71 -24.86
N ALA A 295 9.80 12.85 -25.14
CA ALA A 295 10.36 13.90 -26.01
C ALA A 295 10.00 13.73 -27.51
N MET A 296 9.60 12.53 -27.92
CA MET A 296 9.45 12.21 -29.34
C MET A 296 8.39 13.10 -30.03
N PRO A 297 8.72 13.73 -31.18
CA PRO A 297 7.79 14.59 -31.92
C PRO A 297 6.49 13.86 -32.29
N ARG A 298 5.35 14.56 -32.19
CA ARG A 298 4.02 13.97 -32.41
C ARG A 298 3.88 13.27 -33.76
N TRP A 299 4.42 13.86 -34.82
CA TRP A 299 4.33 13.31 -36.19
C TRP A 299 5.06 11.98 -36.36
N LEU A 300 6.11 11.72 -35.55
CA LEU A 300 6.90 10.49 -35.62
C LEU A 300 6.26 9.33 -34.85
N ARG A 301 5.39 9.61 -33.87
CA ARG A 301 4.80 8.59 -33.00
C ARG A 301 3.93 7.56 -33.75
N PRO A 302 3.05 7.95 -34.69
CA PRO A 302 2.27 6.99 -35.48
C PRO A 302 3.17 6.06 -36.32
N LEU A 303 4.26 6.58 -36.87
CA LEU A 303 5.23 5.79 -37.63
C LEU A 303 5.92 4.75 -36.73
N VAL A 304 6.41 5.17 -35.56
CA VAL A 304 7.04 4.25 -34.59
C VAL A 304 6.04 3.23 -34.06
N ALA A 305 4.80 3.64 -33.77
CA ALA A 305 3.74 2.72 -33.36
C ALA A 305 3.47 1.65 -34.43
N MET A 306 3.47 2.04 -35.71
CA MET A 306 3.29 1.14 -36.85
C MET A 306 4.46 0.17 -37.01
N LEU A 307 5.70 0.64 -36.91
CA LEU A 307 6.90 -0.15 -37.22
C LEU A 307 7.42 -0.97 -36.03
N ALA A 308 7.23 -0.51 -34.79
CA ALA A 308 7.88 -1.10 -33.61
C ALA A 308 6.91 -1.73 -32.59
N LEU A 309 5.62 -1.38 -32.59
CA LEU A 309 4.66 -1.88 -31.60
C LEU A 309 3.60 -2.81 -32.21
N LYS A 310 2.98 -2.40 -33.32
CA LYS A 310 1.95 -3.19 -34.02
C LYS A 310 2.45 -4.57 -34.51
N PRO A 311 3.68 -4.73 -35.04
CA PRO A 311 4.17 -6.03 -35.49
C PRO A 311 4.30 -7.06 -34.36
N PHE A 312 4.49 -6.60 -33.12
CA PHE A 312 4.52 -7.43 -31.92
C PHE A 312 3.14 -7.60 -31.25
N ARG A 313 2.07 -7.31 -32.00
CA ARG A 313 0.66 -7.34 -31.56
C ARG A 313 0.29 -6.40 -30.40
N LYS A 314 1.19 -5.49 -29.98
CA LYS A 314 0.99 -4.53 -28.88
C LYS A 314 0.02 -3.38 -29.22
N ARG A 315 -1.21 -3.69 -29.63
CA ARG A 315 -2.18 -2.69 -30.14
C ARG A 315 -2.59 -1.66 -29.09
N LYS A 316 -2.87 -2.11 -27.86
CA LYS A 316 -3.20 -1.23 -26.73
C LYS A 316 -2.03 -0.28 -26.40
N MET A 317 -0.80 -0.80 -26.39
CA MET A 317 0.40 0.01 -26.15
C MET A 317 0.67 1.02 -27.26
N ALA A 318 0.49 0.60 -28.51
CA ALA A 318 0.61 1.49 -29.66
C ALA A 318 -0.38 2.67 -29.55
N SER A 319 -1.58 2.41 -29.01
CA SER A 319 -2.60 3.42 -28.76
C SER A 319 -2.18 4.42 -27.67
N LEU A 320 -1.73 3.93 -26.51
CA LEU A 320 -1.21 4.79 -25.43
C LEU A 320 0.01 5.61 -25.86
N PHE A 321 0.92 4.99 -26.61
CA PHE A 321 2.10 5.64 -27.13
C PHE A 321 1.74 6.78 -28.09
N GLN A 322 0.73 6.61 -28.94
CA GLN A 322 0.25 7.67 -29.84
C GLN A 322 -0.47 8.80 -29.09
N ALA A 323 -1.17 8.50 -27.99
CA ALA A 323 -1.86 9.50 -27.18
C ALA A 323 -0.90 10.38 -26.36
N SER A 324 0.26 9.85 -25.95
CA SER A 324 1.28 10.58 -25.20
C SER A 324 2.10 11.56 -26.06
N GLY A 325 2.90 12.38 -25.40
CA GLY A 325 3.83 13.34 -25.99
C GLY A 325 3.33 14.79 -25.95
N PRO A 326 4.12 15.73 -26.51
CA PRO A 326 3.90 17.16 -26.38
C PRO A 326 2.51 17.61 -26.83
N ARG A 327 1.95 18.63 -26.17
CA ARG A 327 0.63 19.23 -26.45
C ARG A 327 0.72 20.76 -26.51
N SER A 328 -0.10 21.37 -27.37
CA SER A 328 -0.38 22.82 -27.30
C SER A 328 -1.36 23.11 -26.15
N ALA A 329 -1.46 24.37 -25.72
CA ALA A 329 -2.45 24.76 -24.71
C ALA A 329 -3.88 24.38 -25.11
N ASN A 330 -4.29 24.69 -26.35
CA ASN A 330 -5.61 24.30 -26.86
C ASN A 330 -5.79 22.77 -26.83
N SER A 331 -4.80 21.99 -27.29
CA SER A 331 -4.91 20.53 -27.24
C SER A 331 -4.99 20.01 -25.81
N LEU A 332 -4.29 20.61 -24.85
CA LEU A 332 -4.36 20.24 -23.44
C LEU A 332 -5.76 20.50 -22.88
N TRP A 333 -6.36 21.66 -23.16
CA TRP A 333 -7.73 21.98 -22.73
C TRP A 333 -8.76 20.99 -23.26
N GLN A 334 -8.67 20.61 -24.54
CA GLN A 334 -9.57 19.61 -25.13
C GLN A 334 -9.43 18.25 -24.41
N ILE A 335 -8.21 17.80 -24.16
CA ILE A 335 -7.98 16.50 -23.50
C ILE A 335 -8.44 16.52 -22.04
N THR A 336 -8.24 17.63 -21.32
CA THR A 336 -8.74 17.76 -19.95
C THR A 336 -10.27 17.80 -19.92
N TYR A 337 -10.90 18.39 -20.93
CA TYR A 337 -12.36 18.35 -21.08
C TYR A 337 -12.85 16.92 -21.37
N GLU A 338 -12.21 16.20 -22.29
CA GLU A 338 -12.49 14.78 -22.55
C GLU A 338 -12.31 13.92 -21.29
N ALA A 339 -11.23 14.14 -20.52
CA ALA A 339 -10.99 13.47 -19.25
C ALA A 339 -12.11 13.76 -18.23
N ALA A 340 -12.59 15.00 -18.16
CA ALA A 340 -13.72 15.38 -17.30
C ALA A 340 -15.00 14.62 -17.66
N GLN A 341 -15.28 14.46 -18.96
CA GLN A 341 -16.44 13.68 -19.42
C GLN A 341 -16.30 12.20 -19.07
N GLN A 342 -15.11 11.61 -19.27
CA GLN A 342 -14.83 10.22 -18.89
C GLN A 342 -14.98 9.98 -17.38
N VAL A 343 -14.51 10.91 -16.55
CA VAL A 343 -14.72 10.90 -15.10
C VAL A 343 -16.22 10.93 -14.77
N GLY A 344 -16.97 11.80 -15.45
CA GLY A 344 -18.43 11.89 -15.31
C GLY A 344 -19.16 10.59 -15.67
N GLU A 345 -18.79 9.92 -16.76
CA GLU A 345 -19.35 8.62 -17.17
C GLU A 345 -19.11 7.53 -16.11
N ILE A 346 -17.91 7.49 -15.51
CA ILE A 346 -17.59 6.53 -14.44
C ILE A 346 -18.44 6.80 -13.20
N PHE A 347 -18.58 8.06 -12.79
CA PHE A 347 -19.43 8.38 -11.64
C PHE A 347 -20.91 8.12 -11.91
N GLN A 348 -21.42 8.40 -13.10
CA GLN A 348 -22.78 8.02 -13.49
C GLN A 348 -23.00 6.51 -13.40
N THR A 349 -22.00 5.71 -13.76
CA THR A 349 -22.05 4.24 -13.59
C THR A 349 -22.12 3.84 -12.11
N TRP A 350 -21.32 4.47 -11.26
CA TRP A 350 -21.35 4.22 -9.81
C TRP A 350 -22.67 4.68 -9.18
N ASP A 351 -23.23 5.81 -9.62
CA ASP A 351 -24.50 6.36 -9.15
C ASP A 351 -25.67 5.47 -9.57
N ALA A 352 -25.70 5.02 -10.83
CA ALA A 352 -26.72 4.09 -11.33
C ALA A 352 -26.72 2.75 -10.59
N ALA A 353 -25.55 2.29 -10.14
CA ALA A 353 -25.41 1.09 -9.31
C ALA A 353 -25.63 1.35 -7.81
N ASN A 354 -25.80 2.62 -7.43
CA ASN A 354 -25.84 3.11 -6.05
C ASN A 354 -24.65 2.59 -5.22
N VAL A 355 -23.43 2.78 -5.73
CA VAL A 355 -22.19 2.31 -5.10
C VAL A 355 -21.52 3.42 -4.29
N ASP A 356 -21.16 3.08 -3.05
CA ASP A 356 -20.44 3.95 -2.12
C ASP A 356 -18.92 3.83 -2.31
N VAL A 357 -18.43 2.59 -2.44
CA VAL A 357 -17.01 2.23 -2.47
C VAL A 357 -16.78 1.16 -3.54
N VAL A 358 -15.63 1.17 -4.19
CA VAL A 358 -15.25 0.20 -5.23
C VAL A 358 -14.05 -0.62 -4.77
N LEU A 359 -14.16 -1.93 -4.87
CA LEU A 359 -13.08 -2.90 -4.71
C LEU A 359 -12.59 -3.35 -6.09
N CYS A 360 -11.30 -3.20 -6.36
CA CYS A 360 -10.66 -3.64 -7.59
C CYS A 360 -9.19 -4.03 -7.37
N PRO A 361 -8.48 -4.61 -8.35
CA PRO A 361 -7.05 -4.85 -8.24
C PRO A 361 -6.26 -3.55 -7.99
N THR A 362 -5.13 -3.64 -7.28
CA THR A 362 -4.15 -2.54 -7.19
C THR A 362 -3.25 -2.50 -8.43
N HIS A 363 -2.83 -3.68 -8.89
CA HIS A 363 -1.95 -3.91 -10.03
C HIS A 363 -2.26 -5.29 -10.62
N ALA A 364 -2.04 -5.50 -11.92
CA ALA A 364 -2.37 -6.75 -12.60
C ALA A 364 -1.47 -7.94 -12.21
N THR A 365 -0.31 -7.67 -11.61
CA THR A 365 0.71 -8.68 -11.23
C THR A 365 1.21 -8.46 -9.81
N PRO A 366 1.84 -9.47 -9.18
CA PRO A 366 2.71 -9.30 -8.01
C PRO A 366 3.93 -8.42 -8.33
N ALA A 367 4.85 -8.27 -7.36
CA ALA A 367 6.03 -7.43 -7.51
C ALA A 367 6.85 -7.73 -8.77
N LEU A 368 7.16 -6.67 -9.51
CA LEU A 368 7.90 -6.75 -10.77
C LEU A 368 9.32 -7.30 -10.57
N LYS A 369 9.89 -7.85 -11.63
CA LYS A 369 11.36 -8.01 -11.72
C LYS A 369 12.01 -6.66 -11.97
N ARG A 370 13.29 -6.53 -11.60
CA ARG A 370 14.07 -5.29 -11.81
C ARG A 370 14.15 -4.88 -13.28
N ASN A 371 14.15 -3.57 -13.55
CA ASN A 371 14.24 -2.98 -14.88
C ASN A 371 13.05 -3.29 -15.83
N TYR A 372 11.89 -3.67 -15.28
CA TYR A 372 10.65 -3.87 -16.06
C TYR A 372 9.62 -2.74 -15.86
N ALA A 373 9.92 -1.74 -15.04
CA ALA A 373 8.95 -0.74 -14.59
C ALA A 373 8.31 0.06 -15.72
N VAL A 374 9.07 0.47 -16.75
CA VAL A 374 8.50 1.23 -17.87
C VAL A 374 7.71 0.33 -18.82
N ASP A 375 8.15 -0.91 -19.07
CA ASP A 375 7.42 -1.83 -19.94
C ASP A 375 6.15 -2.42 -19.30
N MET A 376 6.14 -2.53 -17.96
CA MET A 376 5.01 -3.01 -17.16
C MET A 376 4.14 -1.89 -16.58
N MET A 377 4.44 -0.62 -16.88
CA MET A 377 3.58 0.52 -16.54
C MET A 377 2.09 0.32 -16.87
N PRO A 378 1.70 -0.34 -17.98
CA PRO A 378 0.30 -0.62 -18.26
C PRO A 378 -0.39 -1.55 -17.26
N ALA A 379 0.34 -2.44 -16.59
CA ALA A 379 -0.22 -3.33 -15.57
C ALA A 379 -0.65 -2.57 -14.29
N ALA A 380 -0.25 -1.31 -14.16
CA ALA A 380 -0.70 -0.39 -13.11
C ALA A 380 -1.98 0.39 -13.48
N SER A 381 -2.64 0.04 -14.58
CA SER A 381 -3.87 0.68 -15.07
C SER A 381 -4.92 0.92 -13.99
N TYR A 382 -5.19 -0.11 -13.17
CA TYR A 382 -6.12 -0.04 -12.05
C TYR A 382 -5.80 1.08 -11.05
N SER A 383 -4.51 1.31 -10.77
CA SER A 383 -4.08 2.38 -9.88
C SER A 383 -4.18 3.75 -10.55
N VAL A 384 -3.75 3.83 -11.81
CA VAL A 384 -3.68 5.08 -12.60
C VAL A 384 -5.06 5.68 -12.85
N VAL A 385 -6.07 4.84 -13.13
CA VAL A 385 -7.45 5.30 -13.31
C VAL A 385 -7.91 6.11 -12.09
N MET A 386 -7.65 5.62 -10.87
CA MET A 386 -8.05 6.30 -9.63
C MET A 386 -7.33 7.64 -9.41
N ASN A 387 -6.14 7.84 -9.99
CA ASN A 387 -5.48 9.15 -9.97
C ASN A 387 -6.17 10.14 -10.91
N LEU A 388 -6.56 9.71 -12.12
CA LEU A 388 -7.30 10.57 -13.03
C LEU A 388 -8.66 10.98 -12.44
N LEU A 389 -9.33 10.06 -11.72
CA LEU A 389 -10.56 10.36 -11.01
C LEU A 389 -10.36 11.32 -9.83
N GLY A 390 -9.18 11.36 -9.21
CA GLY A 390 -8.90 12.22 -8.04
C GLY A 390 -9.54 11.76 -6.73
N VAL A 391 -10.12 10.55 -6.69
CA VAL A 391 -10.85 9.99 -5.54
C VAL A 391 -9.92 9.37 -4.47
N PRO A 392 -10.34 9.24 -3.19
CA PRO A 392 -9.54 8.55 -2.19
C PRO A 392 -9.44 7.07 -2.51
N CYS A 393 -8.25 6.49 -2.33
CA CYS A 393 -7.97 5.14 -2.76
C CYS A 393 -6.84 4.52 -1.92
N GLY A 394 -7.05 3.32 -1.37
CA GLY A 394 -6.06 2.64 -0.55
C GLY A 394 -5.79 1.19 -0.97
N ASN A 395 -4.62 0.68 -0.58
CA ASN A 395 -4.21 -0.71 -0.76
C ASN A 395 -4.26 -1.45 0.59
N VAL A 396 -4.81 -2.66 0.60
CA VAL A 396 -4.80 -3.58 1.74
C VAL A 396 -4.02 -4.84 1.37
N PRO A 397 -3.05 -5.30 2.19
CA PRO A 397 -2.43 -6.61 2.01
C PRO A 397 -3.48 -7.70 2.13
N ALA A 398 -3.63 -8.53 1.09
CA ALA A 398 -4.69 -9.52 1.02
C ALA A 398 -4.18 -10.94 1.20
N THR A 399 -3.23 -11.34 0.36
CA THR A 399 -2.79 -12.73 0.30
C THR A 399 -1.37 -12.83 -0.24
N ARG A 400 -0.91 -14.05 -0.51
CA ARG A 400 0.35 -14.33 -1.21
C ARG A 400 0.08 -15.16 -2.45
N VAL A 401 0.99 -15.07 -3.40
CA VAL A 401 0.97 -15.91 -4.60
C VAL A 401 1.18 -17.37 -4.20
N GLN A 402 0.27 -18.24 -4.64
CA GLN A 402 0.42 -19.69 -4.50
C GLN A 402 1.21 -20.26 -5.70
N PRO A 403 1.91 -21.39 -5.52
CA PRO A 403 2.75 -22.01 -6.55
C PRO A 403 2.03 -22.30 -7.88
N GLU A 404 0.78 -22.73 -7.80
CA GLU A 404 -0.07 -23.02 -8.96
C GLU A 404 -0.73 -21.77 -9.57
N GLU A 405 -0.53 -20.60 -8.96
CA GLU A 405 -1.19 -19.34 -9.31
C GLU A 405 -0.24 -18.27 -9.85
N GLU A 406 1.03 -18.61 -10.07
CA GLU A 406 2.00 -17.65 -10.58
C GLU A 406 1.51 -17.00 -11.88
N THR A 407 1.09 -17.82 -12.85
CA THR A 407 0.61 -17.34 -14.14
C THR A 407 -0.31 -18.34 -14.83
N ASP A 408 -1.39 -17.84 -15.43
CA ASP A 408 -2.24 -18.56 -16.38
C ASP A 408 -2.10 -18.00 -17.81
N ARG A 409 -1.15 -17.08 -18.03
CA ARG A 409 -1.02 -16.39 -19.31
C ARG A 409 -0.50 -17.31 -20.40
N GLU A 410 -1.19 -17.30 -21.54
CA GLU A 410 -0.77 -18.05 -22.72
C GLU A 410 0.45 -17.43 -23.43
N THR A 411 1.34 -18.28 -23.94
CA THR A 411 2.60 -17.87 -24.60
C THR A 411 2.40 -17.30 -26.02
N LYS A 412 1.30 -17.62 -26.70
CA LYS A 412 0.99 -17.15 -28.07
C LYS A 412 0.35 -15.76 -28.15
N SER A 413 0.19 -15.11 -26.99
CA SER A 413 -0.54 -13.85 -26.82
C SER A 413 0.33 -12.59 -27.08
N ASP A 414 -0.26 -11.39 -26.90
CA ASP A 414 0.40 -10.08 -27.01
C ASP A 414 1.77 -10.08 -26.30
N ALA A 415 2.78 -9.42 -26.88
CA ALA A 415 4.12 -9.37 -26.28
C ALA A 415 4.14 -8.80 -24.85
N SER A 416 3.17 -7.96 -24.50
CA SER A 416 2.98 -7.43 -23.15
C SER A 416 2.56 -8.52 -22.15
N TYR A 417 1.80 -9.53 -22.60
CA TYR A 417 1.42 -10.67 -21.75
C TYR A 417 2.53 -11.70 -21.62
N ARG A 418 3.37 -11.88 -22.66
CA ARG A 418 4.61 -12.67 -22.52
C ARG A 418 5.56 -12.04 -21.50
N LEU A 419 5.63 -10.71 -21.48
CA LEU A 419 6.39 -9.96 -20.48
C LEU A 419 5.80 -10.13 -19.08
N ALA A 420 4.48 -9.97 -18.94
CA ALA A 420 3.81 -10.20 -17.67
C ALA A 420 4.04 -11.61 -17.16
N LYS A 421 3.98 -12.62 -18.04
CA LYS A 421 4.30 -14.01 -17.71
C LYS A 421 5.72 -14.16 -17.17
N SER A 422 6.72 -13.53 -17.82
CA SER A 422 8.11 -13.62 -17.34
C SER A 422 8.30 -12.93 -16.00
N VAL A 423 7.54 -11.87 -15.72
CA VAL A 423 7.50 -11.21 -14.40
C VAL A 423 6.83 -12.11 -13.37
N GLU A 424 5.70 -12.70 -13.70
CA GLU A 424 4.90 -13.55 -12.82
C GLU A 424 5.61 -14.84 -12.40
N LEU A 425 6.39 -15.45 -13.28
CA LEU A 425 7.14 -16.66 -12.93
C LEU A 425 8.16 -16.41 -11.81
N GLY A 426 8.18 -17.31 -10.82
CA GLY A 426 8.98 -17.22 -9.60
C GLY A 426 8.47 -16.19 -8.60
N SER A 427 7.16 -15.90 -8.61
CA SER A 427 6.51 -14.95 -7.69
C SER A 427 5.84 -15.62 -6.49
N THR A 428 5.90 -16.94 -6.39
CA THR A 428 5.42 -17.71 -5.22
C THR A 428 5.85 -17.06 -3.90
N GLY A 429 4.91 -16.89 -2.97
CA GLY A 429 5.15 -16.30 -1.66
C GLY A 429 5.18 -14.76 -1.63
N LEU A 430 5.27 -14.08 -2.77
CA LEU A 430 5.19 -12.62 -2.82
C LEU A 430 3.80 -12.12 -2.39
N PRO A 431 3.73 -10.96 -1.72
CA PRO A 431 2.47 -10.38 -1.32
C PRO A 431 1.62 -9.94 -2.52
N VAL A 432 0.31 -9.98 -2.31
CA VAL A 432 -0.73 -9.48 -3.19
C VAL A 432 -1.69 -8.66 -2.34
N GLY A 433 -1.94 -7.43 -2.75
CA GLY A 433 -2.93 -6.53 -2.17
C GLY A 433 -4.14 -6.32 -3.07
N VAL A 434 -5.16 -5.70 -2.47
CA VAL A 434 -6.39 -5.26 -3.15
C VAL A 434 -6.59 -3.76 -2.94
N GLN A 435 -7.27 -3.12 -3.88
CA GLN A 435 -7.49 -1.68 -3.90
C GLN A 435 -8.94 -1.36 -3.55
N VAL A 436 -9.11 -0.36 -2.68
CA VAL A 436 -10.41 0.19 -2.28
C VAL A 436 -10.45 1.65 -2.68
N ALA A 437 -11.42 2.08 -3.48
CA ALA A 437 -11.62 3.46 -3.90
C ALA A 437 -12.98 3.98 -3.43
N GLY A 438 -13.05 5.21 -2.91
CA GLY A 438 -14.29 5.80 -2.40
C GLY A 438 -14.77 6.98 -3.24
N ARG A 439 -15.85 7.62 -2.81
CA ARG A 439 -16.25 8.94 -3.32
C ARG A 439 -15.32 10.03 -2.78
N PHE A 440 -15.32 11.19 -3.44
CA PHE A 440 -14.57 12.35 -2.98
C PHE A 440 -14.84 12.63 -1.50
N TRP A 441 -13.77 12.88 -0.76
CA TRP A 441 -13.79 13.24 0.66
C TRP A 441 -14.27 12.15 1.62
N ARG A 442 -14.50 10.92 1.13
CA ARG A 442 -14.95 9.75 1.90
C ARG A 442 -13.82 8.78 2.25
N GLU A 443 -12.67 9.30 2.68
CA GLU A 443 -11.58 8.49 3.23
C GLU A 443 -12.03 7.64 4.43
N ASP A 444 -13.03 8.10 5.19
CA ASP A 444 -13.67 7.37 6.29
C ASP A 444 -14.26 6.02 5.83
N GLN A 445 -15.01 6.02 4.73
CA GLN A 445 -15.59 4.81 4.14
C GLN A 445 -14.51 3.90 3.54
N VAL A 446 -13.52 4.49 2.85
CA VAL A 446 -12.39 3.74 2.30
C VAL A 446 -11.64 3.01 3.42
N LEU A 447 -11.27 3.72 4.48
CA LEU A 447 -10.58 3.13 5.63
C LEU A 447 -11.42 2.05 6.33
N ALA A 448 -12.73 2.25 6.48
CA ALA A 448 -13.60 1.24 7.10
C ALA A 448 -13.69 -0.06 6.29
N VAL A 449 -13.83 0.04 4.96
CA VAL A 449 -13.80 -1.13 4.08
C VAL A 449 -12.41 -1.78 4.07
N MET A 450 -11.35 -0.98 4.12
CA MET A 450 -9.98 -1.48 4.22
C MET A 450 -9.75 -2.25 5.54
N GLU A 451 -10.25 -1.76 6.67
CA GLU A 451 -10.18 -2.43 7.98
C GLU A 451 -10.94 -3.77 7.97
N ALA A 452 -12.13 -3.80 7.37
CA ALA A 452 -12.92 -5.01 7.21
C ALA A 452 -12.22 -6.07 6.32
N LEU A 453 -11.56 -5.63 5.25
CA LEU A 453 -10.74 -6.50 4.40
C LEU A 453 -9.51 -7.01 5.17
N GLU A 454 -8.78 -6.13 5.84
CA GLU A 454 -7.60 -6.52 6.64
C GLU A 454 -7.96 -7.56 7.69
N SER A 455 -9.08 -7.38 8.40
CA SER A 455 -9.61 -8.34 9.36
C SER A 455 -9.89 -9.69 8.70
N HIS A 456 -10.63 -9.69 7.58
CA HIS A 456 -10.95 -10.91 6.83
C HIS A 456 -9.69 -11.70 6.41
N TYR A 457 -8.72 -11.02 5.82
CA TYR A 457 -7.51 -11.69 5.31
C TYR A 457 -6.59 -12.21 6.43
N ARG A 458 -6.54 -11.53 7.58
CA ARG A 458 -5.81 -12.03 8.77
C ARG A 458 -6.46 -13.25 9.38
N GLN A 459 -7.79 -13.20 9.53
CA GLN A 459 -8.56 -14.28 10.14
C GLN A 459 -8.46 -15.59 9.38
N ARG A 460 -8.06 -15.60 8.09
CA ARG A 460 -7.88 -16.84 7.34
C ARG A 460 -6.89 -17.80 8.01
N GLY A 461 -5.77 -17.29 8.53
CA GLY A 461 -4.82 -18.09 9.30
C GLY A 461 -5.49 -18.64 10.57
N GLU A 462 -6.09 -17.76 11.36
CA GLU A 462 -6.76 -18.13 12.62
C GLU A 462 -7.91 -19.13 12.41
N GLN A 463 -8.66 -19.03 11.31
CA GLN A 463 -9.74 -19.96 10.96
C GLN A 463 -9.20 -21.35 10.63
N PHE A 464 -8.09 -21.44 9.91
CA PHE A 464 -7.40 -22.71 9.67
C PHE A 464 -6.87 -23.31 10.97
N ALA A 465 -6.24 -22.49 11.82
CA ALA A 465 -5.76 -22.91 13.14
C ALA A 465 -6.91 -23.38 14.05
N CYS A 466 -8.03 -22.65 14.11
CA CYS A 466 -9.23 -23.06 14.86
C CYS A 466 -9.79 -24.39 14.37
N LYS A 467 -9.90 -24.58 13.04
CA LYS A 467 -10.38 -25.84 12.45
C LYS A 467 -9.44 -27.00 12.78
N TYR A 468 -8.13 -26.75 12.78
CA TYR A 468 -7.12 -27.73 13.16
C TYR A 468 -7.22 -28.11 14.65
N LEU A 469 -7.29 -27.11 15.54
CA LEU A 469 -7.42 -27.29 16.99
C LEU A 469 -8.70 -28.05 17.36
N ARG A 470 -9.86 -27.69 16.79
CA ARG A 470 -11.13 -28.41 17.02
C ARG A 470 -11.05 -29.88 16.64
N ARG A 471 -10.37 -30.22 15.54
CA ARG A 471 -10.15 -31.62 15.13
C ARG A 471 -9.30 -32.43 16.11
N ARG A 472 -8.55 -31.75 16.98
CA ARG A 472 -7.72 -32.35 18.03
C ARG A 472 -8.33 -32.26 19.44
N GLY A 473 -9.62 -31.93 19.52
CA GLY A 473 -10.35 -31.91 20.80
C GLY A 473 -10.24 -30.60 21.59
N TYR A 474 -9.64 -29.55 21.03
CA TYR A 474 -9.61 -28.24 21.68
C TYR A 474 -10.99 -27.55 21.54
N THR A 475 -11.46 -26.95 22.63
CA THR A 475 -12.62 -26.06 22.62
C THR A 475 -12.15 -24.62 22.44
N ILE A 476 -12.53 -23.97 21.34
CA ILE A 476 -12.18 -22.56 21.10
C ILE A 476 -13.10 -21.67 21.95
N VAL A 477 -12.49 -20.88 22.84
CA VAL A 477 -13.20 -19.98 23.77
C VAL A 477 -13.32 -18.58 23.18
N ALA A 478 -12.23 -18.07 22.60
CA ALA A 478 -12.20 -16.76 21.96
C ALA A 478 -11.18 -16.73 20.82
N THR A 479 -11.36 -15.82 19.88
CA THR A 479 -10.40 -15.47 18.83
C THR A 479 -10.20 -13.96 18.84
N GLN A 480 -8.98 -13.49 18.63
CA GLN A 480 -8.63 -12.07 18.60
C GLN A 480 -8.99 -11.31 19.89
N ASP A 481 -8.69 -11.87 21.08
CA ASP A 481 -8.88 -11.13 22.34
C ASP A 481 -7.86 -9.99 22.39
N ARG A 482 -8.37 -8.75 22.31
CA ARG A 482 -7.57 -7.53 22.33
C ARG A 482 -7.73 -6.81 23.65
N SER A 483 -6.60 -6.38 24.21
CA SER A 483 -6.53 -5.52 25.37
C SER A 483 -5.46 -4.44 25.18
N ARG A 484 -5.42 -3.44 26.07
CA ARG A 484 -4.33 -2.44 26.09
C ARG A 484 -2.94 -3.08 26.28
N LEU A 485 -2.87 -4.33 26.75
CA LEU A 485 -1.63 -5.04 27.06
C LEU A 485 -1.16 -5.96 25.92
N GLY A 486 -1.99 -6.19 24.91
CA GLY A 486 -1.66 -7.04 23.77
C GLY A 486 -2.89 -7.69 23.13
N GLU A 487 -2.62 -8.48 22.10
CA GLU A 487 -3.61 -9.27 21.35
C GLU A 487 -3.21 -10.74 21.44
N ILE A 488 -4.21 -11.60 21.61
CA ILE A 488 -4.07 -13.06 21.56
C ILE A 488 -4.92 -13.58 20.40
N ASP A 489 -4.28 -14.31 19.48
CA ASP A 489 -4.93 -14.74 18.25
C ASP A 489 -6.05 -15.76 18.53
N ILE A 490 -5.79 -16.79 19.35
CA ILE A 490 -6.79 -17.78 19.76
C ILE A 490 -6.63 -18.13 21.24
N ILE A 491 -7.74 -18.22 21.96
CA ILE A 491 -7.83 -18.78 23.31
C ILE A 491 -8.66 -20.05 23.22
N ALA A 492 -8.08 -21.17 23.61
CA ALA A 492 -8.70 -22.48 23.59
C ALA A 492 -8.60 -23.18 24.94
N VAL A 493 -9.34 -24.27 25.11
CA VAL A 493 -9.23 -25.16 26.26
C VAL A 493 -9.00 -26.58 25.78
N GLN A 494 -8.01 -27.26 26.36
CA GLN A 494 -7.74 -28.68 26.19
C GLN A 494 -7.56 -29.31 27.57
N ASP A 495 -8.36 -30.32 27.91
CA ASP A 495 -8.25 -31.08 29.16
C ASP A 495 -8.13 -30.21 30.43
N ARG A 496 -8.97 -29.16 30.52
CA ARG A 496 -9.02 -28.15 31.60
C ARG A 496 -7.84 -27.16 31.66
N THR A 497 -6.92 -27.24 30.70
CA THR A 497 -5.84 -26.27 30.50
C THR A 497 -6.29 -25.18 29.53
N ILE A 498 -6.08 -23.92 29.89
CA ILE A 498 -6.29 -22.78 29.00
C ILE A 498 -5.07 -22.64 28.10
N VAL A 499 -5.29 -22.60 26.79
CA VAL A 499 -4.24 -22.55 25.79
C VAL A 499 -4.33 -21.22 25.06
N PHE A 500 -3.30 -20.39 25.22
CA PHE A 500 -3.14 -19.13 24.51
C PHE A 500 -2.29 -19.40 23.25
N VAL A 501 -2.91 -19.28 22.08
CA VAL A 501 -2.29 -19.66 20.81
C VAL A 501 -1.97 -18.41 20.00
N GLU A 502 -0.72 -18.29 19.56
CA GLU A 502 -0.32 -17.35 18.51
C GLU A 502 -0.31 -18.09 17.16
N VAL A 503 -0.92 -17.49 16.14
CA VAL A 503 -1.01 -18.03 14.79
C VAL A 503 -0.04 -17.31 13.87
N LYS A 504 0.87 -18.06 13.26
CA LYS A 504 1.82 -17.57 12.26
C LYS A 504 1.48 -18.13 10.91
N THR A 505 1.23 -17.27 9.93
CA THR A 505 1.07 -17.70 8.54
C THR A 505 2.37 -17.41 7.78
N ARG A 506 3.03 -18.45 7.26
CA ARG A 506 4.32 -18.35 6.53
C ARG A 506 4.22 -18.91 5.11
N ALA A 507 5.06 -18.40 4.21
CA ALA A 507 5.39 -19.07 2.96
C ALA A 507 6.47 -20.14 3.22
N ALA A 508 6.53 -21.19 2.39
CA ALA A 508 7.42 -22.34 2.54
C ALA A 508 8.88 -22.00 2.94
N GLU A 509 9.46 -22.84 3.80
CA GLU A 509 10.92 -22.94 4.12
C GLU A 509 11.68 -21.64 4.46
N GLU A 510 11.09 -20.71 5.22
CA GLU A 510 11.90 -19.75 5.98
C GLU A 510 12.82 -20.50 6.97
N LYS A 511 14.13 -20.17 6.98
CA LYS A 511 15.11 -20.74 7.94
C LYS A 511 14.75 -20.33 9.37
N GLY A 512 14.70 -21.31 10.27
CA GLY A 512 14.45 -21.15 11.71
C GLY A 512 13.18 -21.87 12.18
N SER A 513 13.17 -22.36 13.43
CA SER A 513 11.99 -23.01 13.99
C SER A 513 10.86 -21.98 14.22
N PRO A 514 9.57 -22.33 14.09
CA PRO A 514 8.48 -21.38 14.29
C PRO A 514 8.41 -20.78 15.71
N ASP A 515 8.91 -21.48 16.71
CA ASP A 515 9.15 -21.00 18.09
C ASP A 515 10.24 -19.92 18.17
N GLU A 516 11.30 -19.97 17.34
CA GLU A 516 12.30 -18.89 17.23
C GLU A 516 11.72 -17.54 16.75
N ALA A 517 10.50 -17.52 16.19
CA ALA A 517 9.84 -16.29 15.72
C ALA A 517 8.94 -15.61 16.75
N VAL A 518 8.71 -16.20 17.92
CA VAL A 518 8.14 -15.47 19.06
C VAL A 518 9.31 -14.99 19.91
N ASN A 519 9.89 -13.86 19.52
CA ASN A 519 11.00 -13.27 20.26
C ASN A 519 10.60 -12.92 21.71
N ARG A 520 11.60 -12.70 22.57
CA ARG A 520 11.40 -12.43 24.00
C ARG A 520 10.40 -11.30 24.29
N ASP A 521 10.40 -10.25 23.46
CA ASP A 521 9.47 -9.12 23.61
C ASP A 521 8.02 -9.51 23.30
N LYS A 522 7.80 -10.32 22.27
CA LYS A 522 6.48 -10.85 21.91
C LYS A 522 6.01 -11.85 22.97
N GLN A 523 6.89 -12.69 23.52
CA GLN A 523 6.57 -13.55 24.67
C GLN A 523 6.09 -12.70 25.85
N GLN A 524 6.81 -11.63 26.22
CA GLN A 524 6.40 -10.73 27.30
C GLN A 524 5.04 -10.05 27.06
N ARG A 525 4.73 -9.68 25.82
CA ARG A 525 3.42 -9.10 25.46
C ARG A 525 2.30 -10.14 25.58
N LEU A 526 2.52 -11.35 25.06
CA LEU A 526 1.56 -12.44 25.16
C LEU A 526 1.33 -12.86 26.61
N THR A 527 2.38 -12.99 27.42
CA THR A 527 2.26 -13.28 28.85
C THR A 527 1.44 -12.21 29.57
N ARG A 528 1.66 -10.92 29.30
CA ARG A 528 0.87 -9.84 29.90
C ARG A 528 -0.60 -9.87 29.47
N ALA A 529 -0.87 -10.10 28.19
CA ALA A 529 -2.24 -10.21 27.68
C ALA A 529 -2.98 -11.41 28.28
N ALA A 530 -2.32 -12.57 28.35
CA ALA A 530 -2.86 -13.79 28.93
C ALA A 530 -3.17 -13.64 30.44
N LEU A 531 -2.25 -13.05 31.22
CA LEU A 531 -2.50 -12.77 32.63
C LEU A 531 -3.70 -11.83 32.82
N ALA A 532 -3.82 -10.80 31.98
CA ALA A 532 -4.96 -9.90 32.02
C ALA A 532 -6.27 -10.61 31.68
N TYR A 533 -6.26 -11.52 30.71
CA TYR A 533 -7.40 -12.36 30.40
C TYR A 533 -7.78 -13.27 31.58
N MET A 534 -6.82 -14.01 32.14
CA MET A 534 -7.08 -14.92 33.26
C MET A 534 -7.66 -14.20 34.49
N ARG A 535 -7.14 -13.01 34.84
CA ARG A 535 -7.69 -12.18 35.93
C ARG A 535 -9.12 -11.73 35.65
N ARG A 536 -9.38 -11.28 34.42
CA ARG A 536 -10.71 -10.78 34.00
C ARG A 536 -11.80 -11.85 34.13
N HIS A 537 -11.41 -13.12 34.02
CA HIS A 537 -12.31 -14.26 34.03
C HIS A 537 -12.19 -15.14 35.29
N ASP A 538 -11.47 -14.70 36.32
CA ASP A 538 -11.26 -15.44 37.58
C ASP A 538 -10.67 -16.86 37.41
N LEU A 539 -9.82 -17.01 36.39
CA LEU A 539 -9.19 -18.29 36.03
C LEU A 539 -7.81 -18.46 36.68
N LEU A 540 -7.30 -17.40 37.29
CA LEU A 540 -5.95 -17.33 37.83
C LEU A 540 -5.84 -18.20 39.09
N GLY A 541 -4.97 -19.22 39.08
CA GLY A 541 -4.81 -20.20 40.16
C GLY A 541 -5.84 -21.35 40.14
N ASN A 542 -6.89 -21.24 39.31
CA ASN A 542 -7.95 -22.24 39.20
C ASN A 542 -7.81 -23.15 37.97
N CYS A 543 -7.07 -22.70 36.95
CA CYS A 543 -6.85 -23.45 35.72
C CYS A 543 -5.36 -23.38 35.32
N PRO A 544 -4.73 -24.51 34.95
CA PRO A 544 -3.43 -24.47 34.31
C PRO A 544 -3.56 -23.73 32.97
N ALA A 545 -2.47 -23.09 32.55
CA ALA A 545 -2.44 -22.38 31.28
C ALA A 545 -1.08 -22.56 30.60
N ARG A 546 -1.08 -22.56 29.27
CA ARG A 546 0.15 -22.64 28.47
C ARG A 546 0.07 -21.80 27.20
N PHE A 547 1.21 -21.59 26.56
CA PHE A 547 1.32 -20.90 25.29
C PHE A 547 1.65 -21.88 24.17
N ASP A 548 0.84 -21.87 23.12
CA ASP A 548 1.07 -22.65 21.92
C ASP A 548 1.36 -21.72 20.74
N VAL A 549 2.08 -22.23 19.74
CA VAL A 549 2.25 -21.55 18.45
C VAL A 549 1.75 -22.47 17.36
N ILE A 550 0.87 -21.95 16.50
CA ILE A 550 0.45 -22.65 15.28
C ILE A 550 1.05 -21.93 14.09
N ALA A 551 1.95 -22.60 13.39
CA ALA A 551 2.47 -22.16 12.12
C ALA A 551 1.69 -22.82 10.98
N ILE A 552 1.01 -21.99 10.20
CA ILE A 552 0.37 -22.36 8.95
C ILE A 552 1.37 -22.06 7.85
N VAL A 553 2.06 -23.11 7.44
CA VAL A 553 3.00 -23.07 6.33
C VAL A 553 2.23 -23.42 5.07
N TRP A 554 2.43 -22.66 4.01
CA TRP A 554 1.94 -23.00 2.68
C TRP A 554 3.11 -23.56 1.87
N PRO A 555 3.30 -24.90 1.82
CA PRO A 555 4.40 -25.51 1.07
C PRO A 555 4.26 -25.23 -0.41
N ALA A 556 5.38 -25.08 -1.12
CA ALA A 556 5.39 -24.72 -2.53
C ALA A 556 4.74 -25.77 -3.48
N HIS A 557 4.26 -26.90 -2.97
CA HIS A 557 3.74 -28.00 -3.78
C HIS A 557 2.42 -28.61 -3.26
N GLN A 558 1.74 -27.97 -2.29
CA GLN A 558 0.52 -28.52 -1.69
C GLN A 558 -0.65 -27.52 -1.68
N ARG A 559 -1.83 -27.97 -2.11
CA ARG A 559 -3.10 -27.21 -2.05
C ARG A 559 -3.61 -26.98 -0.63
N THR A 560 -3.20 -27.84 0.30
CA THR A 560 -3.56 -27.74 1.72
C THR A 560 -2.39 -27.17 2.50
N PRO A 561 -2.63 -26.22 3.42
CA PRO A 561 -1.55 -25.72 4.27
C PRO A 561 -1.05 -26.85 5.17
N GLU A 562 0.26 -26.89 5.37
CA GLU A 562 0.86 -27.68 6.44
C GLU A 562 0.67 -26.90 7.75
N VAL A 563 0.02 -27.53 8.72
CA VAL A 563 -0.17 -26.94 10.05
C VAL A 563 0.83 -27.58 11.01
N ARG A 564 1.81 -26.80 11.44
CA ARG A 564 2.75 -27.16 12.49
C ARG A 564 2.28 -26.54 13.80
N HIS A 565 2.13 -27.38 14.82
CA HIS A 565 1.61 -26.97 16.13
C HIS A 565 2.67 -27.29 17.17
N PHE A 566 3.15 -26.23 17.82
CA PHE A 566 4.14 -26.27 18.88
C PHE A 566 3.39 -26.06 20.19
N GLU A 567 3.16 -27.15 20.92
CA GLU A 567 2.61 -27.08 22.27
C GLU A 567 3.70 -26.65 23.26
N ASN A 568 3.33 -25.84 24.26
CA ASN A 568 4.31 -25.26 25.20
C ASN A 568 5.45 -24.52 24.49
N ALA A 569 5.10 -23.73 23.48
CA ALA A 569 6.07 -23.09 22.59
C ALA A 569 7.07 -22.18 23.32
N PHE A 570 6.68 -21.61 24.46
CA PHE A 570 7.58 -20.89 25.35
C PHE A 570 7.03 -20.83 26.77
N GLU A 571 7.95 -20.70 27.73
CA GLU A 571 7.62 -20.41 29.12
C GLU A 571 7.25 -18.93 29.30
N PRO A 572 6.24 -18.61 30.14
CA PRO A 572 5.86 -17.25 30.43
C PRO A 572 7.05 -16.47 31.01
N THR A 573 7.24 -15.25 30.53
CA THR A 573 8.37 -14.40 30.97
C THR A 573 7.93 -13.50 32.12
N GLY A 574 8.59 -13.61 33.29
CA GLY A 574 8.36 -12.76 34.46
C GLY A 574 8.39 -13.50 35.81
N GLN A 575 8.26 -12.78 36.93
CA GLN A 575 8.32 -13.30 38.31
C GLN A 575 7.08 -14.11 38.76
N PHE A 576 6.32 -14.69 37.84
CA PHE A 576 5.07 -15.37 38.17
C PHE A 576 5.09 -16.80 37.62
N GLN A 577 5.59 -17.74 38.43
CA GLN A 577 5.38 -19.18 38.26
C GLN A 577 3.88 -19.48 38.44
N MET A 578 3.07 -19.25 37.41
CA MET A 578 1.60 -19.42 37.46
C MET A 578 1.03 -20.26 36.32
N PHE A 579 1.89 -21.00 35.61
CA PHE A 579 1.57 -21.70 34.37
C PHE A 579 2.02 -23.18 34.34
N SER A 580 2.28 -23.79 35.51
CA SER A 580 2.60 -25.22 35.64
C SER A 580 1.38 -26.08 35.91
#